data_AF-F8NWH5-F1
#
_entry.id   AF-F8NWH5-F1
#
_cell.length_a   1.000
_cell.length_b   1.000
_cell.length_c   1.000
_cell.angle_alpha   90.00
_cell.angle_beta   90.00
_cell.angle_gamma   90.00
#
_symmetry.space_group_name_H-M   'P 1'
#
loop_
_entity.id
_entity.type
_entity.pdbx_description
1 polymer ?
#
loop_
_entity_poly.entity_id
_entity_poly.type
_entity_poly.pdbx_seq_one_letter_code
_entity_poly.pdbx_strand_id
1 'polypeptide(L)'
;MSETLTYGIRRAMIEWYSGSGSGEGKSLWLNVHIDGISDLFIAVYDAATKHQPTGSQVGHGPEGLYFGEIGEHRLYDISKTVSQEKSPKPTMFTEEKLHKYFEHLRAYMVSNSRCHAERSRSIGYTAQDMLASIKPEIEASLSG
;
A
#
# COMPACT_ATOMS: atom_id res chain seq x y z
N MET A 1 -2.02 8.74 20.57
CA MET A 1 -0.91 9.43 19.87
C MET A 1 -1.39 10.84 19.55
N SER A 2 -0.60 11.88 19.86
CA SER A 2 -1.01 13.26 19.57
C SER A 2 -1.00 13.52 18.05
N GLU A 3 -1.92 14.36 17.59
CA GLU A 3 -2.10 14.75 16.19
C GLU A 3 -0.79 15.29 15.55
N THR A 4 0.06 15.93 16.37
CA THR A 4 1.39 16.43 16.01
C THR A 4 2.39 15.32 15.65
N LEU A 5 2.31 14.17 16.34
CA LEU A 5 3.17 13.01 16.05
C LEU A 5 2.74 12.35 14.73
N THR A 6 1.44 12.24 14.50
CA THR A 6 0.89 11.67 13.26
C THR A 6 1.19 12.54 12.04
N TYR A 7 1.05 13.87 12.16
CA TYR A 7 1.43 14.80 11.10
C TYR A 7 2.94 14.74 10.79
N GLY A 8 3.80 14.69 11.82
CA GLY A 8 5.24 14.57 11.66
C GLY A 8 5.67 13.30 10.91
N ILE A 9 5.02 12.16 11.18
CA ILE A 9 5.28 10.90 10.48
C ILE A 9 4.83 10.97 9.01
N ARG A 10 3.65 11.52 8.73
CA ARG A 10 3.15 11.70 7.34
C ARG A 10 4.10 12.56 6.51
N ARG A 11 4.59 13.66 7.06
CA ARG A 11 5.59 14.52 6.41
C ARG A 11 6.92 13.80 6.20
N ALA A 12 7.41 13.05 7.18
CA ALA A 12 8.64 12.27 7.05
C ALA A 12 8.52 11.19 5.95
N MET A 13 7.36 10.56 5.80
CA MET A 13 7.09 9.57 4.74
C MET A 13 7.05 10.23 3.35
N ILE A 14 6.40 11.40 3.22
CA ILE A 14 6.40 12.15 1.96
C ILE A 14 7.83 12.58 1.60
N GLU A 15 8.61 13.09 2.55
CA GLU A 15 10.01 13.44 2.34
C GLU A 15 10.86 12.22 1.93
N TRP A 16 10.62 11.07 2.57
CA TRP A 16 11.30 9.81 2.29
C TRP A 16 11.10 9.35 0.86
N TYR A 17 9.84 9.27 0.42
CA TYR A 17 9.49 8.91 -0.95
C TYR A 17 9.90 10.00 -1.94
N SER A 18 9.89 11.28 -1.55
CA SER A 18 10.41 12.34 -2.43
C SER A 18 11.94 12.34 -2.57
N GLY A 19 12.66 11.49 -1.83
CA GLY A 19 14.12 11.37 -1.83
C GLY A 19 14.61 9.96 -2.21
N SER A 20 15.91 9.70 -2.05
CA SER A 20 16.54 8.38 -2.30
C SER A 20 16.37 7.37 -1.16
N GLY A 21 15.40 7.58 -0.26
CA GLY A 21 15.23 6.78 0.97
C GLY A 21 15.09 5.28 0.70
N SER A 22 14.46 4.91 -0.42
CA SER A 22 14.30 3.50 -0.85
C SER A 22 15.57 2.84 -1.43
N GLY A 23 16.74 3.50 -1.37
CA GLY A 23 17.94 3.04 -2.10
C GLY A 23 17.73 3.10 -3.62
N GLU A 24 18.07 2.04 -4.35
CA GLU A 24 17.80 1.94 -5.80
C GLU A 24 16.30 1.83 -6.14
N GLY A 25 15.43 1.65 -5.15
CA GLY A 25 13.96 1.59 -5.33
C GLY A 25 13.46 0.38 -6.15
N LYS A 26 14.31 -0.65 -6.31
CA LYS A 26 14.01 -1.85 -7.10
C LYS A 26 13.05 -2.84 -6.41
N SER A 27 12.73 -2.62 -5.13
CA SER A 27 11.83 -3.50 -4.39
C SER A 27 10.43 -3.47 -4.97
N LEU A 28 9.84 -4.66 -5.10
CA LEU A 28 8.48 -4.90 -5.58
C LEU A 28 7.54 -5.14 -4.42
N TRP A 29 6.45 -4.38 -4.40
CA TRP A 29 5.43 -4.42 -3.37
C TRP A 29 4.05 -4.55 -4.00
N LEU A 30 3.24 -5.45 -3.44
CA LEU A 30 1.81 -5.52 -3.73
C LEU A 30 1.13 -4.19 -3.40
N ASN A 31 0.10 -3.83 -4.16
CA ASN A 31 -0.73 -2.68 -3.87
C ASN A 31 -2.21 -3.05 -3.76
N VAL A 32 -2.89 -2.24 -2.96
CA VAL A 32 -4.32 -2.34 -2.72
C VAL A 32 -4.88 -0.98 -2.34
N HIS A 33 -6.07 -0.65 -2.85
CA HIS A 33 -6.83 0.50 -2.40
C HIS A 33 -7.62 0.13 -1.14
N ILE A 34 -7.76 1.05 -0.18
CA ILE A 34 -8.44 0.75 1.09
C ILE A 34 -9.91 0.40 0.89
N ASP A 35 -10.60 1.09 -0.02
CA ASP A 35 -11.98 0.77 -0.39
C ASP A 35 -12.09 -0.63 -1.01
N GLY A 36 -11.10 -1.01 -1.82
CA GLY A 36 -11.03 -2.36 -2.39
C GLY A 36 -10.89 -3.45 -1.31
N ILE A 37 -10.07 -3.21 -0.28
CA ILE A 37 -10.00 -4.12 0.87
C ILE A 37 -11.39 -4.26 1.52
N SER A 38 -12.12 -3.16 1.70
CA SER A 38 -13.48 -3.22 2.26
C SER A 38 -14.44 -4.04 1.39
N ASP A 39 -14.42 -3.83 0.07
CA ASP A 39 -15.23 -4.60 -0.88
C ASP A 39 -14.88 -6.10 -0.84
N LEU A 40 -13.60 -6.44 -0.71
CA LEU A 40 -13.15 -7.83 -0.56
C LEU A 40 -13.72 -8.47 0.72
N PHE A 41 -13.67 -7.78 1.86
CA PHE A 41 -14.24 -8.29 3.11
C PHE A 41 -15.75 -8.50 3.00
N ILE A 42 -16.47 -7.58 2.35
CA ILE A 42 -17.90 -7.71 2.10
C ILE A 42 -18.17 -8.93 1.19
N ALA A 43 -17.43 -9.08 0.09
CA ALA A 43 -17.60 -10.19 -0.85
C ALA A 43 -17.37 -11.56 -0.19
N VAL A 44 -16.31 -11.69 0.62
CA VAL A 44 -16.03 -12.92 1.38
C VAL A 44 -17.15 -13.20 2.39
N TYR A 45 -17.61 -12.19 3.12
CA TYR A 45 -18.70 -12.33 4.08
C TYR A 45 -20.01 -12.77 3.40
N ASP A 46 -20.39 -12.09 2.32
CA ASP A 46 -21.58 -12.40 1.54
C ASP A 46 -21.53 -13.83 0.98
N ALA A 47 -20.38 -14.22 0.43
CA ALA A 47 -20.22 -15.57 -0.11
C ALA A 47 -20.25 -16.63 0.99
N ALA A 48 -19.76 -16.32 2.20
CA ALA A 48 -19.77 -17.26 3.33
C ALA A 48 -21.15 -17.38 4.00
N THR A 49 -21.98 -16.35 3.93
CA THR A 49 -23.28 -16.28 4.65
C THR A 49 -24.49 -16.52 3.77
N LYS A 50 -24.41 -16.31 2.45
CA LYS A 50 -25.50 -16.63 1.53
C LYS A 50 -25.71 -18.16 1.49
N HIS A 51 -26.91 -18.59 1.88
CA HIS A 51 -27.34 -19.99 1.70
C HIS A 51 -27.47 -20.32 0.21
N GLN A 52 -26.39 -20.75 -0.42
CA GLN A 52 -26.42 -21.24 -1.79
C GLN A 52 -26.85 -22.72 -1.81
N PRO A 53 -27.91 -23.10 -2.54
CA PRO A 53 -28.38 -24.49 -2.65
C PRO A 53 -27.33 -25.44 -3.25
N THR A 54 -26.36 -24.88 -3.99
CA THR A 54 -25.30 -25.61 -4.70
C THR A 54 -23.92 -25.07 -4.32
N GLY A 55 -23.60 -25.06 -3.04
CA GLY A 55 -22.25 -25.36 -2.54
C GLY A 55 -21.04 -24.66 -3.16
N SER A 56 -21.10 -23.38 -3.57
CA SER A 56 -19.86 -22.61 -3.67
C SER A 56 -19.41 -22.28 -2.25
N GLN A 57 -18.80 -23.27 -1.59
CA GLN A 57 -18.24 -23.10 -0.26
C GLN A 57 -17.02 -22.19 -0.40
N VAL A 58 -17.14 -20.96 0.09
CA VAL A 58 -15.98 -20.13 0.41
C VAL A 58 -14.99 -20.99 1.19
N GLY A 59 -13.73 -20.97 0.76
CA GLY A 59 -12.69 -21.78 1.37
C GLY A 59 -12.54 -21.42 2.86
N HIS A 60 -12.15 -22.40 3.68
CA HIS A 60 -11.88 -22.22 5.10
C HIS A 60 -10.51 -22.80 5.46
N GLY A 61 -9.97 -22.43 6.62
CA GLY A 61 -8.60 -22.81 6.99
C GLY A 61 -7.59 -22.27 5.98
N PRO A 62 -6.64 -23.09 5.48
CA PRO A 62 -5.68 -22.67 4.44
C PRO A 62 -6.34 -22.21 3.12
N GLU A 63 -7.52 -22.75 2.81
CA GLU A 63 -8.29 -22.37 1.62
C GLU A 63 -9.07 -21.06 1.81
N GLY A 64 -9.18 -20.57 3.05
CA GLY A 64 -9.87 -19.33 3.40
C GLY A 64 -9.00 -18.07 3.35
N LEU A 65 -7.81 -18.14 2.76
CA LEU A 65 -6.94 -17.00 2.58
C LEU A 65 -7.29 -16.25 1.28
N TYR A 66 -7.86 -15.05 1.44
CA TYR A 66 -8.19 -14.12 0.37
C TYR A 66 -7.33 -12.86 0.51
N PHE A 67 -6.49 -12.60 -0.48
CA PHE A 67 -5.58 -11.45 -0.48
C PHE A 67 -6.17 -10.28 -1.26
N GLY A 68 -6.08 -9.06 -0.73
CA GLY A 68 -6.40 -7.85 -1.49
C GLY A 68 -5.18 -7.42 -2.29
N GLU A 69 -4.93 -8.03 -3.44
CA GLU A 69 -3.87 -7.61 -4.37
C GLU A 69 -4.49 -7.28 -5.72
N ILE A 70 -4.05 -6.14 -6.28
CA ILE A 70 -4.50 -5.61 -7.57
C ILE A 70 -3.36 -5.69 -8.59
N GLY A 71 -2.14 -5.44 -8.10
CA GLY A 71 -0.91 -5.55 -8.85
C GLY A 71 0.28 -5.26 -7.96
N GLU A 72 1.41 -5.00 -8.61
CA GLU A 72 2.67 -4.69 -7.96
C GLU A 72 3.19 -3.35 -8.42
N HIS A 73 3.98 -2.71 -7.57
CA HIS A 73 4.70 -1.49 -7.89
C HIS A 73 6.14 -1.57 -7.42
N ARG A 74 7.00 -0.77 -8.04
CA ARG A 74 8.32 -0.51 -7.50
C ARG A 74 8.25 0.67 -6.54
N LEU A 75 8.97 0.61 -5.43
CA LEU A 75 9.10 1.78 -4.57
C LEU A 75 9.71 2.98 -5.32
N TYR A 76 10.54 2.74 -6.33
CA TYR A 76 11.02 3.79 -7.24
C TYR A 76 9.89 4.56 -7.93
N ASP A 77 8.85 3.88 -8.41
CA ASP A 77 7.75 4.51 -9.16
C ASP A 77 6.87 5.36 -8.23
N ILE A 78 6.68 4.92 -6.97
CA ILE A 78 6.08 5.73 -5.90
C ILE A 78 6.91 6.98 -5.69
N SER A 79 8.20 6.79 -5.40
CA SER A 79 9.11 7.88 -5.04
C SER A 79 9.17 8.94 -6.14
N LYS A 80 9.23 8.49 -7.40
CA LYS A 80 9.19 9.35 -8.58
C LYS A 80 7.89 10.14 -8.67
N THR A 81 6.74 9.48 -8.52
CA THR A 81 5.41 10.11 -8.62
C THR A 81 5.20 11.13 -7.50
N VAL A 82 5.54 10.77 -6.25
CA VAL A 82 5.47 11.67 -5.10
C VAL A 82 6.40 12.88 -5.28
N SER A 83 7.61 12.68 -5.81
CA SER A 83 8.54 13.77 -6.13
C SER A 83 7.95 14.75 -7.14
N GLN A 84 7.34 14.23 -8.21
CA GLN A 84 6.71 15.04 -9.27
C GLN A 84 5.56 15.91 -8.73
N GLU A 85 4.77 15.39 -7.79
CA GLU A 85 3.65 16.13 -7.18
C GLU A 85 4.07 17.15 -6.11
N LYS A 86 5.33 17.13 -5.62
CA LYS A 86 5.78 17.96 -4.49
C LYS A 86 6.84 19.02 -4.81
N SER A 87 7.86 18.72 -5.61
CA SER A 87 8.86 19.73 -6.05
C SER A 87 9.94 19.18 -6.99
N PRO A 88 10.58 20.05 -7.82
CA PRO A 88 11.59 19.66 -8.82
C PRO A 88 12.92 19.11 -8.26
N LYS A 89 13.16 19.17 -6.95
CA LYS A 89 14.42 18.75 -6.34
C LYS A 89 14.17 17.85 -5.12
N PRO A 90 14.21 16.53 -5.32
CA PRO A 90 14.40 15.55 -4.26
C PRO A 90 15.55 15.96 -3.33
N THR A 91 15.26 16.27 -2.07
CA THR A 91 16.32 16.33 -1.05
C THR A 91 16.62 14.90 -0.60
N MET A 92 17.89 14.49 -0.70
CA MET A 92 18.28 13.17 -0.19
C MET A 92 18.00 13.08 1.31
N PHE A 93 17.46 11.94 1.73
CA PHE A 93 17.28 11.65 3.15
C PHE A 93 18.66 11.45 3.78
N THR A 94 19.00 12.22 4.81
CA THR A 94 20.27 12.06 5.51
C THR A 94 20.28 10.77 6.34
N GLU A 95 21.45 10.17 6.56
CA GLU A 95 21.60 8.98 7.44
C GLU A 95 21.06 9.25 8.86
N GLU A 96 21.14 10.50 9.34
CA GLU A 96 20.55 10.90 10.64
C GLU A 96 19.01 10.79 10.64
N LYS A 97 18.33 11.28 9.61
CA LYS A 97 16.86 11.16 9.49
C LYS A 97 16.45 9.70 9.25
N LEU A 98 17.22 8.96 8.45
CA LEU A 98 17.08 7.53 8.22
C LEU A 98 17.07 6.76 9.55
N HIS A 99 18.08 7.00 10.40
CA HIS A 99 18.18 6.35 11.71
C HIS A 99 17.06 6.80 12.65
N LYS A 100 16.71 8.09 12.65
CA LYS A 100 15.67 8.62 13.54
C LYS A 100 14.27 8.07 13.26
N TYR A 101 13.91 7.91 11.98
CA TYR A 101 12.53 7.59 11.58
C TYR A 101 12.37 6.16 11.04
N PHE A 102 13.43 5.54 10.54
CA PHE A 102 13.32 4.33 9.71
C PHE A 102 14.38 3.26 10.00
N GLU A 103 15.13 3.33 11.10
CA GLU A 103 16.22 2.37 11.41
C GLU A 103 15.77 0.91 11.26
N HIS A 104 14.66 0.53 11.90
CA HIS A 104 14.12 -0.83 11.81
C HIS A 104 13.28 -1.08 10.55
N LEU A 105 12.79 -0.03 9.88
CA LEU A 105 11.94 -0.13 8.69
C LEU A 105 12.76 -0.23 7.40
N ARG A 106 14.01 0.25 7.39
CA ARG A 106 14.90 0.27 6.22
C ARG A 106 15.04 -1.13 5.60
N ALA A 107 15.29 -2.14 6.44
CA ALA A 107 15.44 -3.53 6.00
C ALA A 107 14.16 -4.09 5.37
N TYR A 108 13.00 -3.73 5.91
CA TYR A 108 11.72 -4.11 5.32
C TYR A 108 11.50 -3.42 3.98
N MET A 109 11.68 -2.10 3.89
CA MET A 109 11.41 -1.32 2.67
C MET A 109 12.27 -1.72 1.46
N VAL A 110 13.49 -2.23 1.68
CA VAL A 110 14.34 -2.75 0.58
C VAL A 110 14.04 -4.20 0.20
N SER A 111 13.22 -4.90 0.98
CA SER A 111 12.77 -6.26 0.66
C SER A 111 11.57 -6.25 -0.29
N ASN A 112 11.24 -7.41 -0.85
CA ASN A 112 10.04 -7.58 -1.68
C ASN A 112 8.90 -8.15 -0.85
N SER A 113 7.68 -7.66 -1.08
CA SER A 113 6.45 -8.23 -0.53
C SER A 113 5.47 -8.46 -1.67
N ARG A 114 5.20 -9.73 -1.99
CA ARG A 114 4.48 -10.13 -3.20
C ARG A 114 3.46 -11.20 -2.86
N CYS A 115 2.29 -11.14 -3.48
CA CYS A 115 1.29 -12.20 -3.43
C CYS A 115 0.47 -12.21 -4.72
N HIS A 116 -0.29 -13.29 -4.94
CA HIS A 116 -1.21 -13.40 -6.05
C HIS A 116 -2.64 -13.62 -5.53
N ALA A 117 -3.52 -12.66 -5.74
CA ALA A 117 -4.90 -12.69 -5.25
C ALA A 117 -5.87 -13.49 -6.16
N GLU A 118 -5.49 -14.69 -6.59
CA GLU A 118 -6.31 -15.50 -7.51
C GLU A 118 -7.70 -15.81 -6.94
N ARG A 119 -7.80 -16.20 -5.65
CA ARG A 119 -9.07 -16.48 -4.98
C ARG A 119 -9.96 -15.25 -4.80
N SER A 120 -9.36 -14.08 -4.56
CA SER A 120 -10.12 -12.83 -4.47
C SER A 120 -10.65 -12.42 -5.84
N ARG A 121 -9.85 -12.58 -6.90
CA ARG A 121 -10.29 -12.35 -8.28
C ARG A 121 -11.41 -13.31 -8.69
N SER A 122 -11.39 -14.56 -8.24
CA SER A 122 -12.46 -15.52 -8.55
C SER A 122 -13.80 -15.17 -7.92
N ILE A 123 -13.84 -14.30 -6.91
CA ILE A 123 -15.07 -13.77 -6.30
C ILE A 123 -15.43 -12.36 -6.78
N GLY A 124 -14.81 -11.89 -7.87
CA GLY A 124 -15.16 -10.64 -8.55
C GLY A 124 -14.46 -9.38 -8.03
N TYR A 125 -13.40 -9.52 -7.23
CA TYR A 125 -12.64 -8.38 -6.73
C TYR A 125 -11.88 -7.65 -7.84
N THR A 126 -12.05 -6.32 -7.90
CA THR A 126 -11.29 -5.38 -8.74
C THR A 126 -11.02 -4.13 -7.92
N ALA A 127 -9.88 -3.46 -8.10
CA ALA A 127 -9.66 -2.17 -7.46
C ALA A 127 -8.75 -1.25 -8.29
N GLN A 128 -8.64 -0.01 -7.82
CA GLN A 128 -8.13 1.16 -8.53
C GLN A 128 -6.60 1.15 -8.69
N ASP A 129 -6.12 1.84 -9.74
CA ASP A 129 -4.68 2.02 -10.00
C ASP A 129 -4.02 2.78 -8.83
N MET A 130 -2.97 2.19 -8.27
CA MET A 130 -2.25 2.73 -7.13
C MET A 130 -1.55 4.06 -7.46
N LEU A 131 -0.94 4.23 -8.64
CA LEU A 131 -0.23 5.48 -8.94
C LEU A 131 -1.21 6.65 -9.08
N ALA A 132 -2.43 6.38 -9.55
CA ALA A 132 -3.49 7.36 -9.64
C ALA A 132 -3.98 7.85 -8.26
N SER A 133 -3.82 7.06 -7.19
CA SER A 133 -4.22 7.47 -5.84
C SER A 133 -3.21 8.38 -5.14
N ILE A 134 -1.96 8.46 -5.61
CA ILE A 134 -0.88 9.19 -4.92
C ILE A 134 -1.21 10.68 -4.74
N LYS A 135 -1.72 11.34 -5.78
CA LYS A 135 -2.05 12.76 -5.74
C LYS A 135 -3.13 13.12 -4.69
N PRO A 136 -4.34 12.51 -4.75
CA PRO A 136 -5.37 12.83 -3.75
C PRO A 136 -4.93 12.47 -2.32
N GLU A 137 -4.16 11.40 -2.12
CA GLU A 137 -3.61 11.02 -0.81
C GLU A 137 -2.62 12.05 -0.25
N ILE A 138 -1.77 12.59 -1.13
CA ILE A 138 -0.85 13.67 -0.79
C ILE A 138 -1.61 14.93 -0.36
N GLU A 139 -2.65 15.32 -1.10
CA GLU A 139 -3.46 16.50 -0.81
C GLU A 139 -4.18 16.32 0.53
N ALA A 140 -4.82 15.17 0.76
CA ALA A 140 -5.47 14.83 2.02
C ALA A 140 -4.48 14.86 3.19
N SER A 141 -3.28 14.28 3.02
CA SER A 141 -2.26 14.19 4.07
C SER A 141 -1.67 15.54 4.49
N LEU A 142 -1.75 16.56 3.62
CA LEU A 142 -1.25 17.91 3.88
C LEU A 142 -2.32 18.91 4.30
N SER A 143 -3.61 18.56 4.18
CA SER A 143 -4.74 19.46 4.43
C SER A 143 -5.13 19.63 5.92
N GLY A 144 -4.31 19.11 6.84
CA GLY A 144 -4.52 19.18 8.29
C GLY A 144 -3.88 20.38 8.97
#